data_AF-A0A1H7SEN2-F1
#
_entry.id   AF-A0A1H7SEN2-F1
#
_cell.length_a   1.000
_cell.length_b   1.000
_cell.length_c   1.000
_cell.angle_alpha   90.00
_cell.angle_beta   90.00
_cell.angle_gamma   90.00
#
_symmetry.space_group_name_H-M   'P 1'
#
loop_
_entity.id
_entity.type
_entity.pdbx_description
1 polymer ?
#
loop_
_entity_poly.entity_id
_entity_poly.type
_entity_poly.pdbx_seq_one_letter_code
_entity_poly.pdbx_strand_id
1 'polypeptide(L)'
;MEEGADKKNTKQLEKLHNKHLMEALQVDKDELKALKKKLSKIEPRPEKGVETLFRLLSKNQYTLNSMIDRKSNILISINALILSIVLGTVLDQLDRDPHLIYPAMLILFTNLASITYAVIATRPELKHGERESNNLMFYGNFHDMEEETYVKELTDLMNQGDELYRTIAKDTFHLGKTIDRKFKLLRKSFNVFLIGIILSVVAFILCHLLFGGYFN
;
A
#
# COMPACT_ATOMS: atom_id res chain seq x y z
N MET A 1 -9.03 41.05 48.58
CA MET A 1 -9.48 42.11 47.66
C MET A 1 -8.93 41.95 46.22
N GLU A 2 -7.95 41.08 45.97
CA GLU A 2 -7.32 40.91 44.64
C GLU A 2 -8.15 40.10 43.61
N GLU A 3 -8.92 39.09 44.00
CA GLU A 3 -9.72 38.28 43.05
C GLU A 3 -10.84 39.05 42.32
N GLY A 4 -11.31 40.17 42.90
CA GLY A 4 -12.36 40.99 42.30
C GLY A 4 -11.86 41.94 41.20
N ALA A 5 -10.58 42.34 41.25
CA ALA A 5 -9.95 43.20 40.27
C ALA A 5 -9.59 42.43 39.00
N ASP A 6 -9.11 41.19 39.14
CA ASP A 6 -8.69 40.34 38.03
C ASP A 6 -9.87 39.95 37.12
N LYS A 7 -11.00 39.52 37.71
CA LYS A 7 -12.25 39.22 36.97
C LYS A 7 -12.84 40.44 36.25
N LYS A 8 -12.62 41.66 36.74
CA LYS A 8 -13.12 42.89 36.12
C LYS A 8 -12.29 43.25 34.89
N ASN A 9 -10.98 43.05 34.96
CA ASN A 9 -10.05 43.21 33.85
C ASN A 9 -10.30 42.20 32.73
N THR A 10 -10.53 40.92 33.04
CA THR A 10 -10.83 39.90 32.01
C THR A 10 -12.10 40.24 31.22
N LYS A 11 -13.16 40.68 31.90
CA LYS A 11 -14.44 41.07 31.26
C LYS A 11 -14.32 42.35 30.40
N GLN A 12 -13.44 43.28 30.78
CA GLN A 12 -13.13 44.44 29.95
C GLN A 12 -12.32 44.05 28.72
N LEU A 13 -11.35 43.14 28.87
CA LEU A 13 -10.54 42.62 27.77
C LEU A 13 -11.40 41.88 26.73
N GLU A 14 -12.33 41.02 27.17
CA GLU A 14 -13.27 40.33 26.28
C GLU A 14 -14.20 41.29 25.53
N LYS A 15 -14.64 42.37 26.18
CA LYS A 15 -15.46 43.41 25.53
C LYS A 15 -14.68 44.15 24.45
N LEU A 16 -13.43 44.51 24.73
CA LEU A 16 -12.53 45.13 23.75
C LEU A 16 -12.28 44.18 22.57
N HIS A 17 -11.98 42.92 22.84
CA HIS A 17 -11.73 41.90 21.82
C HIS A 17 -12.97 41.66 20.94
N ASN A 18 -14.16 41.55 21.53
CA ASN A 18 -15.41 41.46 20.78
C ASN A 18 -15.70 42.71 19.95
N LYS A 19 -15.37 43.90 20.46
CA LYS A 19 -15.54 45.15 19.71
C LYS A 19 -14.64 45.19 18.47
N HIS A 20 -13.37 44.83 18.62
CA HIS A 20 -12.45 44.70 17.49
C HIS A 20 -12.89 43.64 16.47
N LEU A 21 -13.40 42.49 16.93
CA LEU A 21 -13.94 41.45 16.04
C LEU A 21 -15.18 41.93 15.26
N MET A 22 -16.11 42.64 15.91
CA MET A 22 -17.29 43.22 15.22
C MET A 22 -16.88 44.24 14.15
N GLU A 23 -15.88 45.06 14.44
CA GLU A 23 -15.36 46.08 13.51
C GLU A 23 -14.58 45.46 12.35
N ALA A 24 -13.71 44.49 12.62
CA ALA A 24 -12.91 43.82 11.60
C ALA A 24 -13.73 42.93 10.64
N LEU A 25 -14.77 42.27 11.18
CA LEU A 25 -15.64 41.38 10.40
C LEU A 25 -16.89 42.10 9.85
N GLN A 26 -17.12 43.36 10.22
CA GLN A 26 -18.32 44.15 9.89
C GLN A 26 -19.65 43.45 10.25
N VAL A 27 -19.68 42.77 11.40
CA VAL A 27 -20.84 41.99 11.87
C VAL A 27 -21.43 42.60 13.14
N ASP A 28 -22.74 42.42 13.32
CA ASP A 28 -23.41 42.85 14.54
C ASP A 28 -23.13 41.91 15.74
N LYS A 29 -23.60 42.32 16.92
CA LYS A 29 -23.34 41.58 18.18
C LYS A 29 -24.02 40.21 18.22
N ASP A 30 -25.17 40.06 17.58
CA ASP A 30 -25.95 38.83 17.55
C ASP A 30 -25.40 37.86 16.49
N GLU A 31 -24.93 38.38 15.35
CA GLU A 31 -24.15 37.65 14.35
C GLU A 31 -22.81 37.16 14.91
N LEU A 32 -22.07 38.00 15.67
CA LEU A 32 -20.82 37.58 16.31
C LEU A 32 -21.07 36.44 17.32
N LYS A 33 -22.16 36.51 18.09
CA LYS A 33 -22.55 35.42 19.01
C LYS A 33 -22.93 34.15 18.25
N ALA A 34 -23.65 34.27 17.14
CA ALA A 34 -24.01 33.14 16.29
C ALA A 34 -22.76 32.49 15.67
N LEU A 35 -21.81 33.29 15.17
CA LEU A 35 -20.51 32.82 14.66
C LEU A 35 -19.74 32.08 15.75
N LYS A 36 -19.57 32.68 16.93
CA LYS A 36 -18.87 32.05 18.06
C LYS A 36 -19.50 30.73 18.47
N LYS A 37 -20.84 30.64 18.48
CA LYS A 37 -21.58 29.42 18.79
C LYS A 37 -21.45 28.35 17.70
N LYS A 38 -21.33 28.75 16.43
CA LYS A 38 -21.05 27.83 15.31
C LYS A 38 -19.61 27.32 15.38
N LEU A 39 -18.64 28.21 15.57
CA LEU A 39 -17.22 27.89 15.75
C LEU A 39 -16.96 27.01 16.97
N SER A 40 -17.61 27.28 18.11
CA SER A 40 -17.45 26.45 19.32
C SER A 40 -18.04 25.05 19.20
N LYS A 41 -18.89 24.80 18.20
CA LYS A 41 -19.45 23.47 17.89
C LYS A 41 -18.62 22.70 16.87
N ILE A 42 -17.69 23.38 16.19
CA ILE A 42 -16.75 22.75 15.28
C ILE A 42 -15.54 22.38 16.13
N GLU A 43 -15.33 21.09 16.36
CA GLU A 43 -14.08 20.64 16.95
C GLU A 43 -12.91 21.12 16.08
N PRO A 44 -11.89 21.78 16.66
CA PRO A 44 -10.72 22.18 15.89
C PRO A 44 -10.06 20.91 15.35
N ARG A 45 -10.13 20.72 14.03
CA ARG A 45 -9.42 19.63 13.38
C ARG A 45 -7.93 19.91 13.51
N PRO A 46 -7.14 19.00 14.09
CA PRO A 46 -5.70 19.19 14.17
C PRO A 46 -5.11 19.02 12.76
N GLU A 47 -4.93 20.11 12.02
CA GLU A 47 -4.35 20.10 10.66
C GLU A 47 -3.02 19.34 10.61
N LYS A 48 -2.16 19.53 11.62
CA LYS A 48 -0.91 18.78 11.81
C LYS A 48 -1.13 17.28 11.99
N GLY A 49 -2.22 16.88 12.65
CA GLY A 49 -2.60 15.48 12.82
C GLY A 49 -3.01 14.84 11.50
N VAL A 50 -3.77 15.57 10.68
CA VAL A 50 -4.18 15.14 9.34
C VAL A 50 -2.97 15.00 8.41
N GLU A 51 -2.07 15.98 8.40
CA GLU A 51 -0.82 15.93 7.64
C GLU A 51 0.06 14.73 8.06
N THR A 52 0.21 14.54 9.37
CA THR A 52 0.99 13.42 9.92
C THR A 52 0.38 12.07 9.53
N LEU A 53 -0.95 11.95 9.59
CA LEU A 53 -1.66 10.75 9.16
C LEU A 53 -1.36 10.42 7.71
N PHE A 54 -1.52 11.37 6.78
CA PHE A 54 -1.26 11.12 5.37
C PHE A 54 0.21 10.79 5.10
N ARG A 55 1.14 11.47 5.77
CA ARG A 55 2.58 11.13 5.68
C ARG A 55 2.87 9.70 6.13
N LEU A 56 2.24 9.25 7.23
CA LEU A 56 2.38 7.88 7.73
C LEU A 56 1.76 6.87 6.77
N LEU A 57 0.60 7.17 6.19
CA LEU A 57 -0.08 6.31 5.21
C LEU A 57 0.79 6.10 3.96
N SER A 58 1.29 7.18 3.35
CA SER A 58 2.18 7.10 2.18
C SER A 58 3.45 6.29 2.49
N LYS A 59 4.08 6.55 3.65
CA LYS A 59 5.27 5.81 4.08
C LYS A 59 4.97 4.32 4.28
N ASN A 60 3.84 3.99 4.89
CA ASN A 60 3.43 2.61 5.12
C ASN A 60 3.18 1.87 3.80
N GLN A 61 2.49 2.50 2.84
CA GLN A 61 2.25 1.91 1.52
C GLN A 61 3.54 1.67 0.74
N TYR A 62 4.46 2.64 0.73
CA TYR A 62 5.78 2.45 0.14
C TYR A 62 6.54 1.30 0.81
N THR A 63 6.48 1.21 2.13
CA THR A 63 7.11 0.12 2.90
C THR A 63 6.49 -1.24 2.57
N LEU A 64 5.17 -1.33 2.43
CA LEU A 64 4.49 -2.57 2.05
C LEU A 64 4.85 -3.00 0.62
N ASN A 65 4.87 -2.07 -0.33
CA ASN A 65 5.28 -2.35 -1.71
C ASN A 65 6.75 -2.83 -1.76
N SER A 66 7.68 -2.10 -1.14
CA SER A 66 9.08 -2.50 -1.10
C SER A 66 9.30 -3.85 -0.39
N MET A 67 8.48 -4.19 0.60
CA MET A 67 8.50 -5.51 1.24
C MET A 67 8.07 -6.62 0.27
N ILE A 68 7.05 -6.39 -0.56
CA ILE A 68 6.62 -7.32 -1.60
C ILE A 68 7.77 -7.55 -2.59
N ASP A 69 8.39 -6.49 -3.09
CA ASP A 69 9.49 -6.58 -4.05
C ASP A 69 10.68 -7.34 -3.46
N ARG A 70 11.06 -7.01 -2.22
CA ARG A 70 12.14 -7.71 -1.51
C ARG A 70 11.83 -9.20 -1.32
N LYS A 71 10.62 -9.55 -0.87
CA LYS A 71 10.24 -10.96 -0.66
C LYS A 71 10.18 -11.74 -1.97
N SER A 72 9.68 -11.11 -3.04
CA SER A 72 9.61 -11.72 -4.37
C SER A 72 11.01 -11.95 -4.93
N ASN A 73 11.92 -10.98 -4.82
CA ASN A 73 13.31 -11.12 -5.27
C ASN A 73 14.04 -12.24 -4.52
N ILE A 74 13.86 -12.34 -3.19
CA ILE A 74 14.42 -13.45 -2.41
C ILE A 74 13.89 -14.80 -2.90
N LEU A 75 12.57 -14.90 -3.12
CA LEU A 75 11.93 -16.14 -3.56
C LEU A 75 12.39 -16.54 -4.97
N ILE A 76 12.50 -15.59 -5.90
CA ILE A 76 13.03 -15.83 -7.25
C ILE A 76 14.47 -16.33 -7.18
N SER A 77 15.33 -15.71 -6.37
CA SER A 77 16.72 -16.14 -6.21
C SER A 77 16.86 -17.54 -5.63
N ILE A 78 16.04 -17.89 -4.63
CA ILE A 78 16.04 -19.26 -4.05
C ILE A 78 15.59 -20.27 -5.10
N ASN A 79 14.52 -19.99 -5.85
CA ASN A 79 14.03 -20.90 -6.89
C ASN A 79 15.06 -21.05 -8.02
N ALA A 80 15.73 -19.96 -8.43
CA ALA A 80 16.79 -20.00 -9.43
C ALA A 80 17.98 -20.86 -8.98
N LEU A 81 18.39 -20.73 -7.70
CA LEU A 81 19.43 -21.57 -7.12
C LEU A 81 19.04 -23.05 -7.14
N ILE A 82 17.81 -23.39 -6.74
CA ILE A 82 17.29 -24.76 -6.76
C ILE A 82 17.29 -25.31 -8.18
N LEU A 83 16.78 -24.54 -9.16
CA LEU A 83 16.79 -24.93 -10.57
C LEU A 83 18.21 -25.22 -11.07
N SER A 84 19.18 -24.37 -10.72
CA SER A 84 20.58 -24.59 -11.09
C SER A 84 21.14 -25.90 -10.52
N ILE A 85 20.84 -26.21 -9.26
CA ILE A 85 21.31 -27.45 -8.61
C ILE A 85 20.61 -28.67 -9.21
N VAL A 86 19.29 -28.61 -9.42
CA VAL A 86 18.51 -29.72 -9.98
C VAL A 86 18.96 -30.03 -11.40
N LEU A 87 19.12 -29.01 -12.24
CA LEU A 87 19.59 -29.22 -13.62
C LEU A 87 21.02 -29.77 -13.64
N GLY A 88 21.91 -29.29 -12.77
CA GLY A 88 23.29 -29.80 -12.71
C GLY A 88 23.38 -31.24 -12.19
N THR A 89 22.68 -31.56 -11.11
CA THR A 89 22.85 -32.85 -10.44
C THR A 89 21.93 -33.94 -10.97
N VAL A 90 20.69 -33.60 -11.33
CA VAL A 90 19.69 -34.60 -11.73
C VAL A 90 19.82 -34.97 -13.20
N LEU A 91 20.26 -34.07 -14.08
CA LEU A 91 20.55 -34.43 -15.48
C LEU A 91 21.71 -35.43 -15.56
N ASP A 92 22.77 -35.23 -14.79
CA ASP A 92 23.91 -36.16 -14.72
C ASP A 92 23.51 -37.55 -14.18
N GLN A 93 22.51 -37.60 -13.29
CA GLN A 93 22.00 -38.86 -12.73
C GLN A 93 20.92 -39.50 -13.60
N LEU A 94 20.31 -38.76 -14.53
CA LEU A 94 19.22 -39.26 -15.35
C LEU A 94 19.67 -40.38 -16.31
N ASP A 95 20.93 -40.33 -16.75
CA ASP A 95 21.54 -41.41 -17.54
C ASP A 95 21.71 -42.70 -16.75
N ARG A 96 21.80 -42.62 -15.41
CA ARG A 96 21.98 -43.77 -14.51
C ARG A 96 20.65 -44.31 -13.99
N ASP A 97 19.76 -43.41 -13.58
CA ASP A 97 18.45 -43.71 -13.02
C ASP A 97 17.35 -42.92 -13.74
N PRO A 98 16.81 -43.43 -14.87
CA PRO A 98 15.80 -42.73 -15.67
C PRO A 98 14.53 -42.38 -14.88
N HIS A 99 14.23 -43.11 -13.81
CA HIS A 99 13.07 -42.88 -12.95
C HIS A 99 13.15 -41.56 -12.15
N LEU A 100 14.33 -40.95 -12.02
CA LEU A 100 14.50 -39.65 -11.37
C LEU A 100 13.89 -38.49 -12.18
N ILE A 101 13.51 -38.71 -13.45
CA ILE A 101 12.86 -37.70 -14.28
C ILE A 101 11.54 -37.20 -13.68
N TYR A 102 10.78 -38.07 -13.01
CA TYR A 102 9.47 -37.71 -12.46
C TYR A 102 9.58 -36.67 -11.32
N PRO A 103 10.37 -36.89 -10.25
CA PRO A 103 10.58 -35.87 -9.22
C PRO A 103 11.30 -34.63 -9.78
N ALA A 104 12.20 -34.78 -10.76
CA ALA A 104 12.88 -33.65 -11.40
C ALA A 104 11.91 -32.72 -12.14
N MET A 105 11.03 -33.28 -12.98
CA MET A 105 10.03 -32.50 -13.70
C MET A 105 9.04 -31.83 -12.75
N LEU A 106 8.68 -32.50 -11.65
CA LEU A 106 7.80 -31.94 -10.62
C LEU A 106 8.43 -30.71 -9.96
N ILE A 107 9.69 -30.79 -9.53
CA ILE A 107 10.38 -29.66 -8.89
C ILE A 107 10.62 -28.52 -9.87
N LEU A 108 10.97 -28.82 -11.12
CA LEU A 108 11.15 -27.82 -12.19
C LEU A 108 9.85 -27.05 -12.44
N PHE A 109 8.74 -27.78 -12.63
CA PHE A 109 7.44 -27.17 -12.92
C PHE A 109 6.91 -26.33 -11.75
N THR A 110 7.01 -26.84 -10.52
CA THR A 110 6.54 -26.11 -9.34
C THR A 110 7.37 -24.88 -9.02
N ASN A 111 8.70 -24.93 -9.20
CA ASN A 111 9.57 -23.75 -9.09
C ASN A 111 9.25 -22.71 -10.15
N LEU A 112 9.08 -23.12 -11.41
CA LEU A 112 8.72 -22.20 -12.50
C LEU A 112 7.37 -21.54 -12.25
N ALA A 113 6.36 -22.30 -11.79
CA ALA A 113 5.07 -21.75 -11.41
C ALA A 113 5.18 -20.75 -10.25
N SER A 114 6.00 -21.06 -9.24
CA SER A 114 6.27 -20.13 -8.13
C SER A 114 6.93 -18.83 -8.61
N ILE A 115 8.00 -18.91 -9.41
CA ILE A 115 8.67 -17.73 -10.00
C ILE A 115 7.67 -16.88 -10.78
N THR A 116 6.81 -17.52 -11.59
CA THR A 116 5.79 -16.84 -12.38
C THR A 116 4.89 -15.98 -11.50
N TYR A 117 4.36 -16.53 -10.40
CA TYR A 117 3.54 -15.75 -9.47
C TYR A 117 4.31 -14.63 -8.77
N ALA A 118 5.59 -14.85 -8.42
CA ALA A 118 6.44 -13.82 -7.80
C ALA A 118 6.70 -12.64 -8.76
N VAL A 119 7.00 -12.93 -10.02
CA VAL A 119 7.21 -11.92 -11.07
C VAL A 119 5.92 -11.14 -11.36
N ILE A 120 4.76 -11.80 -11.39
CA ILE A 120 3.48 -11.10 -11.56
C ILE A 120 3.19 -10.19 -10.35
N ALA A 121 3.58 -10.59 -9.14
CA ALA A 121 3.37 -9.78 -7.93
C ALA A 121 4.21 -8.49 -7.91
N THR A 122 5.39 -8.47 -8.55
CA THR A 122 6.27 -7.28 -8.66
C THR A 122 5.98 -6.42 -9.88
N ARG A 123 5.09 -6.86 -10.77
CA ARG A 123 4.72 -6.09 -11.96
C ARG A 123 4.15 -4.72 -11.56
N PRO A 124 4.60 -3.61 -12.18
CA PRO A 124 4.00 -2.29 -11.95
C PRO A 124 2.54 -2.29 -12.42
N GLU A 125 1.66 -1.73 -11.61
CA GLU A 125 0.24 -1.62 -11.96
C GLU A 125 0.03 -0.34 -12.77
N LEU A 126 -0.61 -0.48 -13.93
CA LEU A 126 -0.77 0.61 -14.89
C LEU A 126 -1.95 1.55 -14.54
N LYS A 127 -2.85 1.13 -13.63
CA LYS A 127 -4.05 1.88 -13.25
C LYS A 127 -4.40 1.70 -11.78
N HIS A 128 -4.65 2.79 -11.06
CA HIS A 128 -5.16 2.79 -9.69
C HIS A 128 -6.49 3.55 -9.65
N GLY A 129 -7.53 2.95 -9.08
CA GLY A 129 -8.87 3.55 -8.96
C GLY A 129 -9.75 3.45 -10.21
N GLU A 130 -10.96 4.02 -10.11
CA GLU A 130 -11.87 4.22 -11.23
C GLU A 130 -11.51 5.54 -11.94
N ARG A 131 -11.54 5.54 -13.29
CA ARG A 131 -11.28 6.73 -14.13
C ARG A 131 -12.13 7.96 -13.77
N GLU A 132 -13.25 7.76 -13.06
CA GLU A 132 -14.19 8.82 -12.70
C GLU A 132 -13.87 9.52 -11.37
N SER A 133 -12.92 9.02 -10.58
CA SER A 133 -12.38 9.84 -9.49
C SER A 133 -11.33 10.75 -10.12
N ASN A 134 -11.54 12.08 -10.09
CA ASN A 134 -10.56 13.13 -10.42
C ASN A 134 -9.33 13.08 -9.49
N ASN A 135 -8.71 11.92 -9.37
CA ASN A 135 -7.57 11.66 -8.53
C ASN A 135 -6.32 12.00 -9.34
N LEU A 136 -6.03 13.29 -9.37
CA LEU A 136 -4.87 13.89 -10.02
C LEU A 136 -3.54 13.49 -9.37
N MET A 137 -3.57 12.79 -8.23
CA MET A 137 -2.34 12.33 -7.56
C MET A 137 -1.73 11.09 -8.22
N PHE A 138 -2.50 10.36 -9.04
CA PHE A 138 -1.99 9.16 -9.72
C PHE A 138 -1.54 9.46 -11.14
N TYR A 139 -0.28 9.12 -11.45
CA TYR A 139 0.33 9.28 -12.79
C TYR A 139 -0.56 8.75 -13.92
N GLY A 140 -1.18 7.57 -13.75
CA GLY A 140 -2.02 7.00 -14.80
C GLY A 140 -3.32 7.77 -15.10
N ASN A 141 -3.69 8.75 -14.27
CA ASN A 141 -4.86 9.61 -14.47
C ASN A 141 -4.49 10.95 -15.11
N PHE A 142 -3.28 11.47 -14.86
CA PHE A 142 -2.85 12.77 -15.42
C PHE A 142 -1.86 12.68 -16.57
N HIS A 143 -1.32 11.50 -16.91
CA HIS A 143 -0.26 11.41 -17.94
C HIS A 143 -0.69 11.86 -19.34
N ASP A 144 -1.99 11.85 -19.63
CA ASP A 144 -2.58 12.30 -20.89
C ASP A 144 -3.18 13.72 -20.78
N MET A 145 -3.07 14.38 -19.63
CA MET A 145 -3.61 15.72 -19.39
C MET A 145 -2.63 16.80 -19.85
N GLU A 146 -3.17 17.92 -20.34
CA GLU A 146 -2.39 19.12 -20.61
C GLU A 146 -1.92 19.77 -19.29
N GLU A 147 -0.69 20.30 -19.28
CA GLU A 147 -0.07 20.89 -18.10
C GLU A 147 -0.94 21.98 -17.47
N GLU A 148 -1.50 22.89 -18.28
CA GLU A 148 -2.35 23.98 -17.80
C GLU A 148 -3.61 23.45 -17.10
N THR A 149 -4.22 22.40 -17.66
CA THR A 149 -5.40 21.75 -17.08
C THR A 149 -5.05 21.09 -15.75
N TYR A 150 -3.94 20.35 -15.70
CA TYR A 150 -3.48 19.69 -14.48
C TYR A 150 -3.19 20.69 -13.35
N VAL A 151 -2.44 21.76 -13.65
CA VAL A 151 -2.10 22.80 -12.65
C VAL A 151 -3.36 23.47 -12.14
N LYS A 152 -4.30 23.80 -13.02
CA LYS A 152 -5.58 24.41 -12.64
C LYS A 152 -6.39 23.51 -11.71
N GLU A 153 -6.67 22.28 -12.13
CA GLU A 153 -7.51 21.37 -11.34
C GLU A 153 -6.86 20.98 -10.00
N LEU A 154 -5.53 20.82 -9.97
CA LEU A 154 -4.82 20.54 -8.73
C LEU A 154 -4.88 21.74 -7.77
N THR A 155 -4.74 22.96 -8.30
CA THR A 155 -4.85 24.19 -7.50
C THR A 155 -6.27 24.37 -6.97
N ASP A 156 -7.29 24.11 -7.79
CA ASP A 156 -8.69 24.15 -7.37
C ASP A 156 -8.96 23.15 -6.24
N LEU A 157 -8.40 21.94 -6.32
CA LEU A 157 -8.48 20.94 -5.27
C LEU A 157 -7.79 21.40 -3.98
N MET A 158 -6.60 22.02 -4.07
CA MET A 158 -5.88 22.55 -2.90
C MET A 158 -6.66 23.64 -2.15
N ASN A 159 -7.48 24.41 -2.86
CA ASN A 159 -8.34 25.44 -2.27
C ASN A 159 -9.60 24.85 -1.60
N GLN A 160 -9.93 23.59 -1.87
CA GLN A 160 -11.09 22.87 -1.33
C GLN A 160 -10.65 21.82 -0.30
N GLY A 161 -10.27 22.25 0.90
CA GLY A 161 -9.66 21.37 1.91
C GLY A 161 -10.41 20.07 2.21
N ASP A 162 -11.74 20.10 2.33
CA ASP A 162 -12.55 18.89 2.57
C ASP A 162 -12.49 17.90 1.39
N GLU A 163 -12.56 18.39 0.14
CA GLU A 163 -12.50 17.54 -1.04
C GLU A 163 -11.07 17.03 -1.30
N LEU A 164 -10.05 17.83 -1.00
CA LEU A 164 -8.65 17.40 -1.01
C LEU A 164 -8.46 16.18 -0.11
N TYR A 165 -8.85 16.27 1.17
CA TYR A 165 -8.69 15.16 2.10
C TYR A 165 -9.50 13.93 1.71
N ARG A 166 -10.72 14.12 1.18
CA ARG A 166 -11.54 13.03 0.66
C ARG A 166 -10.88 12.34 -0.53
N THR A 167 -10.25 13.09 -1.42
CA THR A 167 -9.52 12.58 -2.58
C THR A 167 -8.30 11.77 -2.14
N ILE A 168 -7.50 12.29 -1.19
CA ILE A 168 -6.33 11.57 -0.65
C ILE A 168 -6.77 10.26 0.04
N ALA A 169 -7.88 10.28 0.78
CA ALA A 169 -8.40 9.08 1.44
C ALA A 169 -8.84 8.01 0.43
N LYS A 170 -9.52 8.40 -0.67
CA LYS A 170 -9.91 7.49 -1.76
C LYS A 170 -8.68 6.90 -2.45
N ASP A 171 -7.70 7.73 -2.78
CA ASP A 171 -6.43 7.28 -3.37
C ASP A 171 -5.75 6.23 -2.48
N THR A 172 -5.58 6.56 -1.20
CA THR A 172 -4.98 5.67 -0.21
C THR A 172 -5.71 4.32 -0.13
N PHE A 173 -7.05 4.33 -0.18
CA PHE A 173 -7.86 3.11 -0.18
C PHE A 173 -7.59 2.23 -1.41
N HIS A 174 -7.55 2.83 -2.60
CA HIS A 174 -7.29 2.10 -3.84
C HIS A 174 -5.87 1.56 -3.91
N LEU A 175 -4.86 2.32 -3.48
CA LEU A 175 -3.48 1.84 -3.33
C LEU A 175 -3.39 0.64 -2.37
N GLY A 176 -4.13 0.67 -1.26
CA GLY A 176 -4.24 -0.46 -0.34
C GLY A 176 -4.80 -1.72 -1.02
N LYS A 177 -5.83 -1.58 -1.85
CA LYS A 177 -6.42 -2.70 -2.62
C LYS A 177 -5.43 -3.31 -3.61
N THR A 178 -4.61 -2.49 -4.25
CA THR A 178 -3.52 -2.96 -5.12
C THR A 178 -2.49 -3.78 -4.36
N ILE A 179 -2.04 -3.27 -3.21
CA ILE A 179 -1.09 -3.96 -2.34
C ILE A 179 -1.64 -5.32 -1.91
N ASP A 180 -2.92 -5.42 -1.54
CA ASP A 180 -3.57 -6.68 -1.19
C ASP A 180 -3.54 -7.70 -2.35
N ARG A 181 -3.84 -7.27 -3.59
CA ARG A 181 -3.75 -8.16 -4.77
C ARG A 181 -2.34 -8.69 -4.97
N LYS A 182 -1.32 -7.83 -4.86
CA LYS A 182 0.10 -8.23 -4.96
C LYS A 182 0.49 -9.21 -3.85
N PHE A 183 0.07 -8.96 -2.62
CA PHE A 183 0.30 -9.88 -1.49
C PHE A 183 -0.36 -11.24 -1.71
N LYS A 184 -1.58 -11.28 -2.28
CA LYS A 184 -2.27 -12.55 -2.60
C LYS A 184 -1.51 -13.36 -3.65
N LEU A 185 -0.96 -12.71 -4.68
CA LEU A 185 -0.12 -13.36 -5.68
C LEU A 185 1.18 -13.89 -5.07
N LEU A 186 1.85 -13.07 -4.26
CA LEU A 186 3.06 -13.47 -3.56
C LEU A 186 2.79 -14.65 -2.61
N ARG A 187 1.66 -14.64 -1.88
CA ARG A 187 1.26 -15.76 -1.02
C ARG A 187 1.02 -17.04 -1.82
N LYS A 188 0.37 -16.95 -2.98
CA LYS A 188 0.23 -18.10 -3.90
C LYS A 188 1.58 -18.63 -4.35
N SER A 189 2.53 -17.74 -4.68
CA SER A 189 3.90 -18.12 -5.06
C SER A 189 4.59 -18.94 -3.95
N PHE A 190 4.51 -18.48 -2.69
CA PHE A 190 5.06 -19.21 -1.54
C PHE A 190 4.37 -20.57 -1.33
N ASN A 191 3.04 -20.64 -1.45
CA ASN A 191 2.31 -21.89 -1.28
C ASN A 191 2.67 -22.91 -2.37
N VAL A 192 2.74 -22.48 -3.63
CA VAL A 192 3.12 -23.34 -4.76
C VAL A 192 4.56 -23.84 -4.59
N PHE A 193 5.48 -22.96 -4.19
CA PHE A 193 6.86 -23.33 -3.90
C PHE A 193 6.95 -24.40 -2.80
N LEU A 194 6.31 -24.14 -1.66
CA LEU A 194 6.39 -25.01 -0.49
C LEU A 194 5.78 -26.39 -0.79
N ILE A 195 4.59 -26.42 -1.40
CA ILE A 195 3.94 -27.68 -1.80
C ILE A 195 4.80 -28.40 -2.84
N GLY A 196 5.37 -27.67 -3.81
CA GLY A 196 6.25 -28.21 -4.82
C GLY A 196 7.46 -28.93 -4.25
N ILE A 197 8.18 -28.30 -3.32
CA ILE A 197 9.32 -28.92 -2.64
C ILE A 197 8.91 -30.18 -1.89
N ILE A 198 7.85 -30.10 -1.06
CA ILE A 198 7.41 -31.24 -0.25
C ILE A 198 7.04 -32.42 -1.14
N LEU A 199 6.23 -32.19 -2.19
CA LEU A 199 5.84 -33.23 -3.13
C LEU A 199 7.04 -33.80 -3.90
N SER A 200 8.03 -32.96 -4.25
CA SER A 200 9.24 -33.42 -4.95
C SER A 200 10.07 -34.34 -4.07
N VAL A 201 10.26 -33.99 -2.79
CA VAL A 201 11.00 -34.82 -1.83
C VAL A 201 10.29 -36.15 -1.60
N VAL A 202 8.97 -36.13 -1.42
CA VAL A 202 8.17 -37.36 -1.28
C VAL A 202 8.27 -38.21 -2.54
N ALA A 203 8.15 -37.62 -3.73
CA ALA A 203 8.27 -38.34 -5.00
C ALA A 203 9.67 -38.96 -5.18
N PHE A 204 10.73 -38.27 -4.75
CA PHE A 204 12.09 -38.79 -4.80
C PHE A 204 12.25 -40.02 -3.89
N ILE A 205 11.77 -39.95 -2.64
CA ILE A 205 11.80 -41.08 -1.70
C ILE A 205 10.97 -42.26 -2.24
N LEU A 206 9.77 -42.00 -2.75
CA LEU A 206 8.91 -43.06 -3.30
C LEU A 206 9.53 -43.72 -4.54
N CYS A 207 10.14 -42.95 -5.45
CA CYS A 207 10.88 -43.53 -6.58
C CYS A 207 12.01 -44.42 -6.07
N HIS A 208 12.79 -43.97 -5.10
CA HIS A 208 13.89 -44.77 -4.57
C HIS A 208 13.40 -46.04 -3.86
N LEU A 209 12.30 -45.99 -3.10
CA LEU A 209 11.75 -47.17 -2.41
C LEU A 209 11.13 -48.18 -3.39
N LEU A 210 10.43 -47.73 -4.43
CA LEU A 210 9.73 -48.61 -5.37
C LEU A 210 10.67 -49.20 -6.43
N PHE A 211 11.63 -48.42 -6.92
CA PHE A 211 12.56 -48.84 -7.98
C PHE A 211 13.93 -49.31 -7.44
N GLY A 212 14.34 -48.85 -6.25
CA GLY A 212 15.57 -49.32 -5.60
C GLY A 212 15.48 -50.76 -5.08
N GLY A 213 14.27 -51.28 -4.85
CA GLY A 213 14.06 -52.70 -4.52
C GLY A 213 14.08 -53.65 -5.73
N TYR A 214 14.11 -53.14 -6.97
CA TYR A 214 14.09 -53.96 -8.19
C TYR A 214 15.49 -54.33 -8.71
N PHE A 215 16.55 -53.73 -8.17
CA PHE A 215 17.93 -53.88 -8.63
C PHE A 215 18.91 -54.35 -7.54
N ASN A 216 18.39 -54.97 -6.47
CA ASN A 216 19.23 -55.61 -5.45
C ASN A 216 19.18 -57.14 -5.51
#